data_AF-A0A9X4IJ04-F1
#
_entry.id   AF-A0A9X4IJ04-F1
#
_cell.length_a   1.000
_cell.length_b   1.000
_cell.length_c   1.000
_cell.angle_alpha   90.00
_cell.angle_beta   90.00
_cell.angle_gamma   90.00
#
_symmetry.space_group_name_H-M   'P 1'
#
loop_
_entity.id
_entity.type
_entity.pdbx_description
1 polymer ?
#
loop_
_entity_poly.entity_id
_entity_poly.type
_entity_poly.pdbx_seq_one_letter_code
_entity_poly.pdbx_strand_id
1 'polypeptide(L)'
;MDGGVVTGLASTGAESEAPSGSFARAYQEAHAAAGIQRLAVTPVLDLMDETGDPDALDAYLAQAHADLTFSRDNVDRLKGNMHLVFLFRDFRHRLASAMERMKDTGAGPFAALPSWMDAHQRFGLLRTAGCLGLNRELDLWIADLDARGGRDETPIACPFGRMARAARRFFAASPLYRRADHSVLSIAKTGSNTALHVCWSLVEAAYYLGVDLPADEWRALLWRSRKEIATLASGSLGMIVAFLEAAHLHPHGDSAVNPTTQEGSPFRLVGTGADRRLDLRLDGIAPVTTGHDRLFTGCPAFHVGGMIDTYLGWVLDIALHHGLNRQPVRAAVPSPFAALVAPLGAGRPAMQHVAAGAARDP
;
A
#
# COMPACT_ATOMS: atom_id res chain seq x y z
N MET A 1 22.66 20.51 2.16
CA MET A 1 22.92 21.56 3.16
C MET A 1 22.61 20.97 4.50
N ASP A 2 23.64 21.01 5.33
CA ASP A 2 23.77 20.86 6.79
C ASP A 2 23.24 19.59 7.46
N GLY A 3 24.20 18.75 7.84
CA GLY A 3 24.04 17.60 8.72
C GLY A 3 24.23 17.94 10.20
N GLY A 4 23.95 16.94 11.05
CA GLY A 4 24.21 16.97 12.48
C GLY A 4 23.92 15.61 13.13
N VAL A 5 24.88 15.10 13.88
CA VAL A 5 24.95 13.76 14.49
C VAL A 5 24.64 13.82 16.00
N VAL A 6 23.68 12.98 16.42
CA VAL A 6 23.57 12.13 17.65
C VAL A 6 23.77 12.74 19.05
N THR A 7 22.73 12.71 19.91
CA THR A 7 22.58 11.91 21.16
C THR A 7 21.45 12.45 22.05
N GLY A 8 20.58 11.57 22.54
CA GLY A 8 19.80 11.76 23.78
C GLY A 8 18.51 12.58 23.72
N LEU A 9 17.37 11.87 23.70
CA LEU A 9 16.02 12.25 24.16
C LEU A 9 15.34 13.47 23.49
N ALA A 10 14.07 13.25 23.13
CA ALA A 10 13.12 14.16 22.48
C ALA A 10 13.28 14.30 20.95
N SER A 11 12.48 13.51 20.25
CA SER A 11 12.04 13.74 18.88
C SER A 11 11.50 15.17 18.72
N THR A 12 12.26 16.07 18.08
CA THR A 12 11.78 17.31 17.43
C THR A 12 12.86 17.79 16.46
N GLY A 13 12.65 18.23 15.21
CA GLY A 13 11.56 18.24 14.22
C GLY A 13 12.22 18.14 12.82
N ALA A 14 11.57 18.14 11.66
CA ALA A 14 10.29 18.68 11.24
C ALA A 14 9.61 17.73 10.24
N GLU A 15 9.17 16.57 10.71
CA GLU A 15 7.97 15.97 10.16
C GLU A 15 6.82 16.74 10.80
N SER A 16 5.89 17.31 10.01
CA SER A 16 4.63 17.85 10.56
C SER A 16 4.11 16.86 11.59
N GLU A 17 4.05 17.24 12.88
CA GLU A 17 3.52 16.36 13.92
C GLU A 17 2.20 15.79 13.42
N ALA A 18 2.13 14.46 13.35
CA ALA A 18 0.95 13.82 12.82
C ALA A 18 -0.25 14.28 13.67
N PRO A 19 -1.36 14.73 13.04
CA PRO A 19 -2.49 15.29 13.78
C PRO A 19 -2.95 14.36 14.90
N SER A 20 -3.38 14.94 16.02
CA SER A 20 -4.03 14.17 17.08
C SER A 20 -5.17 13.32 16.51
N GLY A 21 -5.19 12.03 16.81
CA GLY A 21 -6.19 11.08 16.26
C GLY A 21 -5.92 10.58 14.84
N SER A 22 -4.71 10.77 14.29
CA SER A 22 -4.26 10.14 13.05
C SER A 22 -3.74 8.72 13.27
N PHE A 23 -3.81 7.88 12.23
CA PHE A 23 -3.26 6.53 12.25
C PHE A 23 -1.77 6.54 12.59
N ALA A 24 -0.99 7.40 11.92
CA ALA A 24 0.45 7.49 12.12
C ALA A 24 0.85 7.74 13.58
N ARG A 25 0.17 8.67 14.25
CA ARG A 25 0.42 8.97 15.66
C ARG A 25 0.06 7.79 16.56
N ALA A 26 -1.15 7.25 16.42
CA ALA A 26 -1.60 6.12 17.23
C ALA A 26 -0.68 4.90 17.04
N TYR A 27 -0.20 4.68 15.82
CA TYR A 27 0.72 3.60 15.51
C TYR A 27 2.09 3.83 16.16
N GLN A 28 2.64 5.04 16.13
CA GLN A 28 3.89 5.38 16.83
C GLN A 28 3.77 5.22 18.35
N GLU A 29 2.67 5.71 18.94
CA GLU A 29 2.39 5.57 20.37
C GLU A 29 2.32 4.09 20.79
N ALA A 30 1.71 3.22 19.97
CA ALA A 30 1.65 1.79 20.22
C ALA A 30 3.03 1.09 20.12
N HIS A 31 3.94 1.53 19.24
CA HIS A 31 5.33 1.05 19.22
C HIS A 31 6.07 1.46 20.50
N ALA A 32 5.92 2.72 20.93
CA ALA A 32 6.53 3.21 22.16
C ALA A 32 6.00 2.43 23.39
N ALA A 33 4.69 2.17 23.44
CA ALA A 33 4.07 1.35 24.50
C ALA A 33 4.55 -0.11 24.48
N ALA A 34 4.88 -0.67 23.32
CA ALA A 34 5.48 -1.99 23.17
C ALA A 34 6.98 -2.03 23.54
N GLY A 35 7.60 -0.88 23.84
CA GLY A 35 9.01 -0.78 24.22
C GLY A 35 9.98 -1.01 23.05
N ILE A 36 9.54 -0.81 21.81
CA ILE A 36 10.35 -1.02 20.60
C ILE A 36 10.62 0.31 19.90
N GLN A 37 11.83 0.46 19.39
CA GLN A 37 12.28 1.70 18.75
C GLN A 37 12.49 1.52 17.26
N ARG A 38 12.03 2.49 16.46
CA ARG A 38 12.29 2.51 15.02
C ARG A 38 13.73 2.94 14.76
N LEU A 39 14.46 2.14 13.99
CA LEU A 39 15.79 2.47 13.48
C LEU A 39 15.65 3.37 12.25
N ALA A 40 16.35 4.50 12.25
CA ALA A 40 16.47 5.35 11.07
C ALA A 40 17.31 4.62 10.01
N VAL A 41 16.74 4.40 8.82
CA VAL A 41 17.38 3.61 7.76
C VAL A 41 18.21 4.44 6.78
N THR A 42 17.89 5.73 6.63
CA THR A 42 18.55 6.61 5.66
C THR A 42 20.08 6.62 5.80
N PRO A 43 20.67 6.79 7.01
CA PRO A 43 22.13 6.81 7.14
C PRO A 43 22.79 5.49 6.73
N VAL A 44 22.11 4.36 6.97
CA VAL A 44 22.61 3.04 6.57
C VAL A 44 22.57 2.89 5.05
N LEU A 45 21.48 3.34 4.42
CA LEU A 45 21.33 3.27 2.97
C LEU A 45 22.32 4.18 2.24
N ASP A 46 22.57 5.38 2.76
CA ASP A 46 23.57 6.30 2.22
C ASP A 46 24.96 5.67 2.31
N LEU A 47 25.30 5.04 3.45
CA LEU A 47 26.56 4.33 3.61
C LEU A 47 26.69 3.15 2.63
N MET A 48 25.62 2.36 2.46
CA MET A 48 25.59 1.27 1.47
C MET A 48 25.78 1.77 0.05
N ASP A 49 25.24 2.95 -0.29
CA ASP A 49 25.36 3.56 -1.61
C ASP A 49 26.77 4.12 -1.88
N GLU A 50 27.37 4.78 -0.88
CA GLU A 50 28.70 5.35 -0.99
C GLU A 50 29.80 4.28 -1.05
N THR A 51 29.68 3.22 -0.24
CA THR A 51 30.74 2.23 -0.06
C THR A 51 30.52 0.93 -0.84
N GLY A 52 29.26 0.62 -1.17
CA GLY A 52 28.87 -0.70 -1.67
C GLY A 52 29.07 -1.82 -0.64
N ASP A 53 29.19 -1.49 0.65
CA ASP A 53 29.40 -2.43 1.74
C ASP A 53 28.08 -3.12 2.13
N PRO A 54 27.95 -4.45 1.96
CA PRO A 54 26.78 -5.20 2.40
C PRO A 54 26.61 -5.26 3.93
N ASP A 55 27.67 -4.99 4.69
CA ASP A 55 27.68 -5.05 6.15
C ASP A 55 27.63 -3.66 6.80
N ALA A 56 27.32 -2.61 6.04
CA ALA A 56 27.20 -1.22 6.50
C ALA A 56 26.32 -1.05 7.76
N LEU A 57 25.28 -1.88 7.92
CA LEU A 57 24.43 -1.86 9.10
C LEU A 57 25.20 -2.22 10.39
N ASP A 58 26.15 -3.14 10.34
CA ASP A 58 26.92 -3.54 11.53
C ASP A 58 27.78 -2.39 12.02
N ALA A 59 28.47 -1.70 11.09
CA ALA A 59 29.26 -0.52 11.40
C ALA A 59 28.38 0.59 12.03
N TYR A 60 27.20 0.82 11.45
CA TYR A 60 26.24 1.79 11.98
C TYR A 60 25.76 1.42 13.39
N LEU A 61 25.36 0.17 13.63
CA LEU A 61 24.91 -0.29 14.95
C LEU A 61 26.03 -0.19 15.99
N ALA A 62 27.26 -0.56 15.63
CA ALA A 62 28.42 -0.47 16.52
C ALA A 62 28.77 0.98 16.90
N GLN A 63 28.48 1.95 16.03
CA GLN A 63 28.77 3.36 16.29
C GLN A 63 27.63 4.10 16.98
N ALA A 64 26.40 3.95 16.47
CA ALA A 64 25.24 4.73 16.90
C ALA A 64 24.45 4.08 18.05
N HIS A 65 24.65 2.78 18.28
CA HIS A 65 23.87 1.98 19.23
C HIS A 65 24.76 1.01 20.05
N ALA A 66 26.01 1.40 20.33
CA ALA A 66 26.99 0.59 21.06
C ALA A 66 26.53 0.19 22.48
N ASP A 67 25.66 0.99 23.08
CA ASP A 67 25.08 0.80 24.42
C ASP A 67 23.93 -0.21 24.44
N LEU A 68 23.41 -0.59 23.27
CA LEU A 68 22.29 -1.51 23.14
C LEU A 68 22.78 -2.94 22.86
N THR A 69 22.30 -3.88 23.66
CA THR A 69 22.45 -5.31 23.37
C THR A 69 21.29 -5.78 22.49
N PHE A 70 21.63 -6.41 21.36
CA PHE A 70 20.67 -6.97 20.41
C PHE A 70 20.74 -8.49 20.38
N SER A 71 19.59 -9.13 20.22
CA SER A 71 19.56 -10.54 19.85
C SER A 71 20.05 -10.72 18.41
N ARG A 72 20.59 -11.90 18.09
CA ARG A 72 20.98 -12.24 16.70
C ARG A 72 19.78 -12.13 15.75
N ASP A 73 18.61 -12.60 16.18
CA ASP A 73 17.38 -12.51 15.39
C ASP A 73 16.98 -11.05 15.11
N ASN A 74 17.17 -10.13 16.06
CA ASN A 74 16.91 -8.72 15.82
C ASN A 74 17.83 -8.18 14.72
N VAL A 75 19.14 -8.42 14.82
CA VAL A 75 20.12 -7.96 13.82
C VAL A 75 19.82 -8.56 12.44
N ASP A 76 19.51 -9.84 12.36
CA ASP A 76 19.17 -10.51 11.10
C ASP A 76 17.94 -9.89 10.42
N ARG A 77 16.89 -9.53 11.18
CA ARG A 77 15.71 -8.83 10.62
C ARG A 77 16.08 -7.47 10.04
N LEU A 78 16.91 -6.70 10.76
CA LEU A 78 17.37 -5.39 10.30
C LEU A 78 18.20 -5.54 9.02
N LYS A 79 19.15 -6.47 8.98
CA LYS A 79 19.99 -6.78 7.81
C LYS A 79 19.17 -7.23 6.60
N GLY A 80 18.25 -8.17 6.80
CA GLY A 80 17.38 -8.65 5.73
C GLY A 80 16.59 -7.51 5.09
N ASN A 81 16.06 -6.59 5.90
CA ASN A 81 15.38 -5.41 5.40
C ASN A 81 16.30 -4.45 4.62
N MET A 82 17.56 -4.28 5.05
CA MET A 82 18.55 -3.45 4.33
C MET A 82 18.95 -4.03 2.97
N HIS A 83 19.19 -5.34 2.91
CA HIS A 83 19.42 -6.01 1.64
C HIS A 83 18.22 -5.89 0.70
N LEU A 84 17.01 -6.13 1.20
CA LEU A 84 15.79 -6.08 0.39
C LEU A 84 15.54 -4.67 -0.15
N VAL A 85 15.62 -3.60 0.65
CA VAL A 85 15.42 -2.24 0.14
C VAL A 85 16.43 -1.84 -0.93
N PHE A 86 17.69 -2.27 -0.79
CA PHE A 86 18.70 -2.01 -1.81
C PHE A 86 18.36 -2.74 -3.12
N LEU A 87 18.05 -4.04 -3.04
CA LEU A 87 17.74 -4.86 -4.21
C LEU A 87 16.44 -4.42 -4.91
N PHE A 88 15.42 -4.03 -4.14
CA PHE A 88 14.14 -3.60 -4.67
C PHE A 88 14.22 -2.32 -5.52
N ARG A 89 15.30 -1.54 -5.44
CA ARG A 89 15.52 -0.41 -6.34
C ARG A 89 15.60 -0.85 -7.81
N ASP A 90 16.30 -1.95 -8.10
CA ASP A 90 16.34 -2.54 -9.46
C ASP A 90 14.98 -3.15 -9.83
N PHE A 91 14.37 -3.89 -8.89
CA PHE A 91 13.06 -4.48 -9.12
C PHE A 91 12.01 -3.43 -9.49
N ARG A 92 11.95 -2.29 -8.78
CA ARG A 92 10.99 -1.21 -9.03
C ARG A 92 11.00 -0.73 -10.48
N HIS A 93 12.18 -0.54 -11.07
CA HIS A 93 12.31 -0.08 -12.46
C HIS A 93 11.87 -1.16 -13.47
N ARG A 94 12.31 -2.40 -13.24
CA ARG A 94 11.87 -3.56 -14.04
C ARG A 94 10.35 -3.66 -14.01
N LEU A 95 9.82 -3.59 -12.81
CA LEU A 95 8.43 -3.75 -12.50
C LEU A 95 7.61 -2.67 -13.23
N ALA A 96 7.92 -1.38 -13.04
CA ALA A 96 7.28 -0.27 -13.77
C ALA A 96 7.24 -0.49 -15.29
N SER A 97 8.35 -0.93 -15.88
CA SER A 97 8.43 -1.24 -17.31
C SER A 97 7.52 -2.42 -17.72
N ALA A 98 7.36 -3.41 -16.84
CA ALA A 98 6.46 -4.54 -17.10
C ALA A 98 4.99 -4.13 -17.15
N MET A 99 4.58 -3.18 -16.30
CA MET A 99 3.19 -2.73 -16.30
C MET A 99 2.82 -1.87 -17.49
N GLU A 100 3.70 -0.99 -17.96
CA GLU A 100 3.45 -0.26 -19.22
C GLU A 100 3.27 -1.26 -20.37
N ARG A 101 4.11 -2.33 -20.44
CA ARG A 101 3.91 -3.39 -21.44
C ARG A 101 2.58 -4.12 -21.29
N MET A 102 2.15 -4.45 -20.06
CA MET A 102 0.86 -5.13 -19.84
C MET A 102 -0.31 -4.22 -20.23
N LYS A 103 -0.21 -2.92 -19.97
CA LYS A 103 -1.19 -1.91 -20.35
C LYS A 103 -1.29 -1.76 -21.87
N ASP A 104 -0.16 -1.62 -22.55
CA ASP A 104 -0.08 -1.47 -24.01
C ASP A 104 -0.64 -2.69 -24.76
N THR A 105 -0.42 -3.89 -24.21
CA THR A 105 -0.85 -5.16 -24.82
C THR A 105 -2.25 -5.60 -24.38
N GLY A 106 -2.86 -4.93 -23.40
CA GLY A 106 -4.12 -5.39 -22.80
C GLY A 106 -4.00 -6.78 -22.16
N ALA A 107 -2.84 -7.09 -21.58
CA ALA A 107 -2.55 -8.39 -20.98
C ALA A 107 -2.62 -8.34 -19.44
N GLY A 108 -2.68 -9.52 -18.81
CA GLY A 108 -2.70 -9.64 -17.36
C GLY A 108 -3.89 -8.88 -16.75
N PRO A 109 -3.68 -7.99 -15.75
CA PRO A 109 -4.77 -7.24 -15.15
C PRO A 109 -5.40 -6.18 -16.07
N PHE A 110 -4.85 -5.91 -17.25
CA PHE A 110 -5.47 -5.03 -18.27
C PHE A 110 -6.28 -5.81 -19.32
N ALA A 111 -6.39 -7.13 -19.20
CA ALA A 111 -7.23 -7.91 -20.10
C ALA A 111 -8.71 -7.57 -19.92
N ALA A 112 -9.46 -7.59 -21.02
CA ALA A 112 -10.89 -7.31 -21.02
C ALA A 112 -11.63 -8.24 -20.05
N LEU A 113 -12.48 -7.64 -19.22
CA LEU A 113 -13.30 -8.39 -18.26
C LEU A 113 -14.65 -8.76 -18.86
N PRO A 114 -15.21 -9.93 -18.51
CA PRO A 114 -16.57 -10.27 -18.89
C PRO A 114 -17.59 -9.23 -18.39
N SER A 115 -18.50 -8.83 -19.26
CA SER A 115 -19.47 -7.75 -18.98
C SER A 115 -20.46 -8.08 -17.87
N TRP A 116 -20.70 -9.37 -17.60
CA TRP A 116 -21.60 -9.85 -16.55
C TRP A 116 -21.03 -9.71 -15.14
N MET A 117 -19.72 -9.47 -14.98
CA MET A 117 -19.11 -9.38 -13.66
C MET A 117 -19.54 -8.12 -12.93
N ASP A 118 -20.01 -8.28 -11.69
CA ASP A 118 -20.22 -7.17 -10.77
C ASP A 118 -18.88 -6.59 -10.24
N ALA A 119 -18.95 -5.48 -9.50
CA ALA A 119 -17.75 -4.82 -9.00
C ALA A 119 -16.92 -5.71 -8.06
N HIS A 120 -17.57 -6.49 -7.19
CA HIS A 120 -16.89 -7.36 -6.25
C HIS A 120 -16.09 -8.45 -6.97
N GLN A 121 -16.71 -9.08 -7.98
CA GLN A 121 -16.08 -10.07 -8.84
C GLN A 121 -14.90 -9.48 -9.62
N ARG A 122 -15.04 -8.25 -10.15
CA ARG A 122 -13.96 -7.54 -10.84
C ARG A 122 -12.78 -7.27 -9.92
N PHE A 123 -13.02 -6.75 -8.71
CA PHE A 123 -11.94 -6.52 -7.74
C PHE A 123 -11.21 -7.81 -7.37
N GLY A 124 -11.94 -8.88 -7.09
CA GLY A 124 -11.35 -10.18 -6.77
C GLY A 124 -10.48 -10.73 -7.92
N LEU A 125 -10.98 -10.68 -9.16
CA LEU A 125 -10.24 -11.17 -10.32
C LEU A 125 -8.99 -10.33 -10.61
N LEU A 126 -9.11 -8.99 -10.59
CA LEU A 126 -8.01 -8.08 -10.88
C LEU A 126 -6.91 -8.12 -9.81
N ARG A 127 -7.28 -8.29 -8.54
CA ARG A 127 -6.33 -8.53 -7.45
C ARG A 127 -5.51 -9.78 -7.70
N THR A 128 -6.18 -10.90 -7.97
CA THR A 128 -5.51 -12.18 -8.29
C THR A 128 -4.61 -12.05 -9.52
N ALA A 129 -5.11 -11.44 -10.60
CA ALA A 129 -4.33 -11.21 -11.81
C ALA A 129 -3.09 -10.33 -11.54
N GLY A 130 -3.24 -9.29 -10.70
CA GLY A 130 -2.14 -8.43 -10.26
C GLY A 130 -1.08 -9.20 -9.48
N CYS A 131 -1.47 -10.04 -8.51
CA CYS A 131 -0.55 -10.85 -7.72
C CYS A 131 0.17 -11.90 -8.57
N LEU A 132 -0.53 -12.56 -9.50
CA LEU A 132 0.09 -13.50 -10.43
C LEU A 132 1.10 -12.80 -11.37
N GLY A 133 0.74 -11.62 -11.89
CA GLY A 133 1.65 -10.80 -12.70
C GLY A 133 2.89 -10.36 -11.92
N LEU A 134 2.70 -9.88 -10.70
CA LEU A 134 3.78 -9.48 -9.79
C LEU A 134 4.70 -10.67 -9.45
N ASN A 135 4.14 -11.83 -9.12
CA ASN A 135 4.92 -13.03 -8.81
C ASN A 135 5.75 -13.50 -9.99
N ARG A 136 5.20 -13.43 -11.21
CA ARG A 136 5.96 -13.73 -12.43
C ARG A 136 7.14 -12.78 -12.61
N GLU A 137 6.95 -11.47 -12.39
CA GLU A 137 8.05 -10.51 -12.49
C GLU A 137 9.11 -10.69 -11.39
N LEU A 138 8.70 -11.07 -10.18
CA LEU A 138 9.62 -11.44 -9.09
C LEU A 138 10.43 -12.69 -9.44
N ASP A 139 9.81 -13.70 -10.05
CA ASP A 139 10.49 -14.94 -10.48
C ASP A 139 11.53 -14.66 -11.58
N LEU A 140 11.20 -13.82 -12.55
CA LEU A 140 12.16 -13.42 -13.56
C LEU A 140 13.26 -12.50 -13.00
N TRP A 141 12.90 -11.64 -12.06
CA TRP A 141 13.86 -10.75 -11.38
C TRP A 141 14.87 -11.53 -10.56
N ILE A 142 14.45 -12.53 -9.78
CA ILE A 142 15.41 -13.32 -8.99
C ILE A 142 16.34 -14.14 -9.90
N ALA A 143 15.83 -14.68 -11.01
CA ALA A 143 16.66 -15.38 -11.99
C ALA A 143 17.74 -14.45 -12.59
N ASP A 144 17.38 -13.20 -12.91
CA ASP A 144 18.33 -12.20 -13.39
C ASP A 144 19.33 -11.78 -12.31
N LEU A 145 18.88 -11.66 -11.05
CA LEU A 145 19.76 -11.40 -9.91
C LEU A 145 20.78 -12.52 -9.73
N ASP A 146 20.38 -13.78 -9.86
CA ASP A 146 21.29 -14.92 -9.76
C ASP A 146 22.31 -14.95 -10.90
N ALA A 147 21.89 -14.60 -12.12
CA ALA A 147 22.81 -14.45 -13.25
C ALA A 147 23.83 -13.32 -13.02
N ARG A 148 23.40 -12.17 -12.48
CA ARG A 148 24.27 -11.00 -12.19
C ARG A 148 25.13 -11.19 -10.94
N GLY A 149 24.63 -11.90 -9.94
CA GLY A 149 25.31 -12.24 -8.69
C GLY A 149 26.44 -13.26 -8.88
N GLY A 150 26.55 -13.86 -10.07
CA GLY A 150 27.63 -14.76 -10.46
C GLY A 150 27.72 -16.04 -9.61
N ARG A 151 28.58 -16.97 -10.05
CA ARG A 151 28.97 -18.14 -9.24
C ARG A 151 29.87 -17.69 -8.10
N ASP A 152 29.90 -18.43 -7.00
CA ASP A 152 30.58 -18.03 -5.75
C ASP A 152 32.07 -17.68 -5.89
N GLU A 153 32.70 -18.11 -6.99
CA GLU A 153 34.13 -17.94 -7.28
C GLU A 153 34.44 -16.83 -8.30
N THR A 154 33.45 -16.23 -8.96
CA THR A 154 33.69 -15.20 -9.99
C THR A 154 33.78 -13.80 -9.36
N PRO A 155 34.83 -13.01 -9.57
CA PRO A 155 34.88 -11.61 -9.15
C PRO A 155 33.73 -10.79 -9.77
N ILE A 156 33.03 -9.97 -8.97
CA ILE A 156 31.98 -9.06 -9.47
C ILE A 156 32.46 -7.61 -9.40
N ALA A 157 32.57 -6.98 -10.57
CA ALA A 157 32.98 -5.59 -10.68
C ALA A 157 31.89 -4.59 -10.22
N CYS A 158 30.61 -4.86 -10.51
CA CYS A 158 29.54 -3.91 -10.18
C CYS A 158 29.08 -4.01 -8.70
N PRO A 159 28.91 -2.87 -7.99
CA PRO A 159 28.44 -2.84 -6.60
C PRO A 159 27.12 -3.57 -6.38
N PHE A 160 26.17 -3.42 -7.32
CA PHE A 160 24.87 -4.07 -7.25
C PHE A 160 24.97 -5.61 -7.25
N GLY A 161 25.79 -6.19 -8.12
CA GLY A 161 25.98 -7.64 -8.16
C GLY A 161 26.66 -8.18 -6.90
N ARG A 162 27.58 -7.41 -6.29
CA ARG A 162 28.16 -7.75 -4.98
C ARG A 162 27.10 -7.78 -3.88
N MET A 163 26.24 -6.77 -3.84
CA MET A 163 25.13 -6.72 -2.88
C MET A 163 24.14 -7.88 -3.08
N ALA A 164 23.80 -8.21 -4.33
CA ALA A 164 22.93 -9.35 -4.63
C ALA A 164 23.54 -10.68 -4.15
N ARG A 165 24.84 -10.90 -4.38
CA ARG A 165 25.55 -12.06 -3.85
C ARG A 165 25.58 -12.08 -2.32
N ALA A 166 25.88 -10.94 -1.69
CA ALA A 166 25.94 -10.83 -0.24
C ALA A 166 24.57 -11.13 0.40
N ALA A 167 23.49 -10.55 -0.14
CA ALA A 167 22.13 -10.85 0.29
C ALA A 167 21.83 -12.35 0.19
N ARG A 168 22.13 -13.00 -0.95
CA ARG A 168 21.91 -14.45 -1.12
C ARG A 168 22.62 -15.28 -0.04
N ARG A 169 23.90 -14.96 0.21
CA ARG A 169 24.70 -15.63 1.25
C ARG A 169 24.13 -15.39 2.65
N PHE A 170 23.72 -14.15 2.93
CA PHE A 170 23.11 -13.77 4.20
C PHE A 170 21.82 -14.57 4.48
N PHE A 171 20.85 -14.55 3.55
CA PHE A 171 19.57 -15.27 3.73
C PHE A 171 19.78 -16.79 3.85
N ALA A 172 20.72 -17.37 3.09
CA ALA A 172 21.04 -18.79 3.18
C ALA A 172 21.74 -19.18 4.50
N ALA A 173 22.55 -18.30 5.08
CA ALA A 173 23.32 -18.58 6.30
C ALA A 173 22.54 -18.27 7.59
N SER A 174 21.69 -17.25 7.57
CA SER A 174 20.94 -16.78 8.74
C SER A 174 20.10 -17.91 9.37
N PRO A 175 20.29 -18.20 10.68
CA PRO A 175 19.44 -19.15 11.38
C PRO A 175 17.96 -18.73 11.40
N LEU A 176 17.69 -17.42 11.49
CA LEU A 176 16.32 -16.90 11.49
C LEU A 176 15.61 -17.27 10.19
N TYR A 177 16.21 -16.95 9.04
CA TYR A 177 15.57 -17.17 7.74
C TYR A 177 15.53 -18.65 7.35
N ARG A 178 16.56 -19.44 7.70
CA ARG A 178 16.53 -20.90 7.52
C ARG A 178 15.43 -21.58 8.33
N ARG A 179 15.22 -21.19 9.60
CA ARG A 179 14.14 -21.76 10.43
C ARG A 179 12.75 -21.50 9.85
N ALA A 180 12.59 -20.39 9.13
CA ALA A 180 11.32 -20.00 8.51
C ALA A 180 11.20 -20.44 7.03
N ASP A 181 12.16 -21.20 6.51
CA ASP A 181 12.27 -21.57 5.09
C ASP A 181 12.12 -20.35 4.14
N HIS A 182 12.74 -19.24 4.55
CA HIS A 182 12.63 -17.97 3.85
C HIS A 182 13.88 -17.70 3.00
N SER A 183 13.64 -17.46 1.72
CA SER A 183 14.62 -16.98 0.74
C SER A 183 14.34 -15.51 0.39
N VAL A 184 15.25 -14.87 -0.34
CA VAL A 184 15.03 -13.53 -0.90
C VAL A 184 13.70 -13.50 -1.68
N LEU A 185 13.46 -14.52 -2.52
CA LEU A 185 12.26 -14.61 -3.34
C LEU A 185 11.00 -14.79 -2.50
N SER A 186 11.01 -15.70 -1.51
CA SER A 186 9.79 -15.95 -0.73
C SER A 186 9.41 -14.74 0.12
N ILE A 187 10.37 -14.04 0.74
CA ILE A 187 10.11 -12.79 1.45
C ILE A 187 9.65 -11.68 0.51
N ALA A 188 10.29 -11.56 -0.66
CA ALA A 188 9.89 -10.58 -1.66
C ALA A 188 8.43 -10.80 -2.11
N LYS A 189 8.03 -12.05 -2.34
CA LYS A 189 6.64 -12.41 -2.69
C LYS A 189 5.67 -12.12 -1.54
N THR A 190 5.95 -12.54 -0.31
CA THR A 190 5.02 -12.35 0.81
C THR A 190 4.82 -10.87 1.14
N GLY A 191 5.91 -10.10 1.23
CA GLY A 191 5.83 -8.66 1.48
C GLY A 191 5.15 -7.89 0.35
N SER A 192 5.49 -8.21 -0.90
CA SER A 192 4.96 -7.49 -2.06
C SER A 192 3.48 -7.77 -2.33
N ASN A 193 3.04 -9.03 -2.20
CA ASN A 193 1.61 -9.36 -2.35
C ASN A 193 0.78 -8.72 -1.22
N THR A 194 1.28 -8.72 0.01
CA THR A 194 0.62 -8.02 1.12
C THR A 194 0.48 -6.52 0.83
N ALA A 195 1.54 -5.85 0.40
CA ALA A 195 1.50 -4.43 0.06
C ALA A 195 0.56 -4.13 -1.12
N LEU A 196 0.57 -4.97 -2.15
CA LEU A 196 -0.32 -4.84 -3.31
C LEU A 196 -1.80 -5.03 -2.91
N HIS A 197 -2.09 -5.98 -2.01
CA HIS A 197 -3.44 -6.17 -1.47
C HIS A 197 -3.93 -4.96 -0.71
N VAL A 198 -3.11 -4.35 0.16
CA VAL A 198 -3.49 -3.13 0.88
C VAL A 198 -3.78 -1.98 -0.10
N CYS A 199 -3.03 -1.87 -1.20
CA CYS A 199 -3.32 -0.90 -2.27
C CYS A 199 -4.67 -1.18 -2.95
N TRP A 200 -5.00 -2.45 -3.22
CA TRP A 200 -6.32 -2.85 -3.71
C TRP A 200 -7.44 -2.52 -2.74
N SER A 201 -7.25 -2.79 -1.44
CA SER A 201 -8.23 -2.47 -0.40
C SER A 201 -8.51 -0.97 -0.30
N LEU A 202 -7.51 -0.11 -0.53
CA LEU A 202 -7.72 1.34 -0.60
C LEU A 202 -8.65 1.74 -1.76
N VAL A 203 -8.39 1.21 -2.96
CA VAL A 203 -9.23 1.48 -4.15
C VAL A 203 -10.64 0.96 -3.95
N GLU A 204 -10.75 -0.26 -3.44
CA GLU A 204 -12.03 -0.90 -3.21
C GLU A 204 -12.83 -0.17 -2.11
N ALA A 205 -12.18 0.26 -1.02
CA ALA A 205 -12.82 1.10 0.00
C ALA A 205 -13.36 2.40 -0.61
N ALA A 206 -12.60 3.08 -1.46
CA ALA A 206 -13.07 4.29 -2.13
C ALA A 206 -14.31 4.03 -2.99
N TYR A 207 -14.34 2.90 -3.72
CA TYR A 207 -15.51 2.48 -4.48
C TYR A 207 -16.74 2.31 -3.57
N TYR A 208 -16.64 1.53 -2.50
CA TYR A 208 -17.79 1.20 -1.65
C TYR A 208 -18.22 2.34 -0.69
N LEU A 209 -17.32 3.27 -0.38
CA LEU A 209 -17.63 4.52 0.32
C LEU A 209 -18.27 5.58 -0.60
N GLY A 210 -18.52 5.26 -1.87
CA GLY A 210 -19.22 6.14 -2.80
C GLY A 210 -18.39 7.36 -3.22
N VAL A 211 -17.06 7.22 -3.32
CA VAL A 211 -16.20 8.27 -3.88
C VAL A 211 -16.42 8.32 -5.39
N ASP A 212 -17.38 9.13 -5.81
CA ASP A 212 -17.67 9.40 -7.22
C ASP A 212 -17.06 10.75 -7.63
N LEU A 213 -15.89 10.70 -8.27
CA LEU A 213 -15.14 11.87 -8.72
C LEU A 213 -14.67 11.70 -10.19
N PRO A 214 -14.32 12.80 -10.87
CA PRO A 214 -13.49 12.76 -12.08
C PRO A 214 -12.23 11.90 -11.88
N ALA A 215 -11.77 11.23 -12.95
CA ALA A 215 -10.63 10.30 -12.88
C ALA A 215 -9.39 10.91 -12.23
N ASP A 216 -9.03 12.14 -12.61
CA ASP A 216 -7.85 12.85 -12.08
C ASP A 216 -8.01 13.21 -10.60
N GLU A 217 -9.20 13.66 -10.19
CA GLU A 217 -9.50 13.99 -8.79
C GLU A 217 -9.56 12.76 -7.90
N TRP A 218 -10.15 11.67 -8.41
CA TRP A 218 -10.19 10.37 -7.75
C TRP A 218 -8.77 9.82 -7.55
N ARG A 219 -7.94 9.87 -8.59
CA ARG A 219 -6.52 9.49 -8.52
C ARG A 219 -5.78 10.33 -7.49
N ALA A 220 -5.94 11.65 -7.52
CA ALA A 220 -5.28 12.56 -6.58
C ALA A 220 -5.69 12.29 -5.12
N LEU A 221 -6.97 12.00 -4.87
CA LEU A 221 -7.49 11.64 -3.55
C LEU A 221 -6.86 10.35 -3.01
N LEU A 222 -6.78 9.30 -3.83
CA LEU A 222 -6.15 8.04 -3.41
C LEU A 222 -4.63 8.17 -3.30
N TRP A 223 -4.01 8.98 -4.15
CA TRP A 223 -2.60 9.30 -4.03
C TRP A 223 -2.26 10.01 -2.72
N ARG A 224 -3.12 10.91 -2.22
CA ARG A 224 -2.94 11.50 -0.88
C ARG A 224 -3.06 10.45 0.23
N SER A 225 -3.98 9.51 0.07
CA SER A 225 -4.26 8.43 1.02
C SER A 225 -3.11 7.41 1.13
N ARG A 226 -2.18 7.40 0.16
CA ARG A 226 -0.99 6.52 0.16
C ARG A 226 -0.15 6.62 1.44
N LYS A 227 -0.17 7.78 2.11
CA LYS A 227 0.60 8.03 3.34
C LYS A 227 0.26 7.00 4.41
N GLU A 228 -0.98 6.59 4.50
CA GLU A 228 -1.46 5.60 5.47
C GLU A 228 -0.83 4.22 5.23
N ILE A 229 -0.74 3.81 3.97
CA ILE A 229 -0.10 2.54 3.57
C ILE A 229 1.40 2.61 3.87
N ALA A 230 2.05 3.76 3.58
CA ALA A 230 3.46 3.98 3.91
C ALA A 230 3.72 3.94 5.42
N THR A 231 2.82 4.52 6.22
CA THR A 231 2.92 4.43 7.68
C THR A 231 2.73 3.01 8.17
N LEU A 232 1.75 2.26 7.67
CA LEU A 232 1.58 0.85 8.01
C LEU A 232 2.86 0.05 7.70
N ALA A 233 3.44 0.22 6.51
CA ALA A 233 4.68 -0.46 6.12
C ALA A 233 5.94 0.01 6.89
N SER A 234 5.83 1.07 7.67
CA SER A 234 6.91 1.53 8.55
C SER A 234 6.89 0.85 9.93
N GLY A 235 5.81 0.13 10.27
CA GLY A 235 5.66 -0.55 11.56
C GLY A 235 6.47 -1.83 11.71
N SER A 236 6.60 -2.32 12.93
CA SER A 236 7.20 -3.62 13.22
C SER A 236 6.35 -4.75 12.63
N LEU A 237 6.98 -5.89 12.32
CA LEU A 237 6.27 -7.04 11.75
C LEU A 237 5.10 -7.49 12.63
N GLY A 238 5.30 -7.56 13.95
CA GLY A 238 4.25 -7.97 14.90
C GLY A 238 3.04 -7.03 14.88
N MET A 239 3.28 -5.71 14.86
CA MET A 239 2.20 -4.73 14.80
C MET A 239 1.53 -4.67 13.42
N ILE A 240 2.27 -4.90 12.33
CA ILE A 240 1.70 -4.98 10.98
C ILE A 240 0.73 -6.18 10.92
N VAL A 241 1.19 -7.36 11.33
CA VAL A 241 0.36 -8.59 11.29
C VAL A 241 -0.87 -8.42 12.16
N ALA A 242 -0.72 -7.94 13.41
CA ALA A 242 -1.84 -7.72 14.31
C ALA A 242 -2.86 -6.72 13.76
N PHE A 243 -2.39 -5.62 13.16
CA PHE A 243 -3.29 -4.66 12.52
C PHE A 243 -3.99 -5.26 11.31
N LEU A 244 -3.27 -5.94 10.41
CA LEU A 244 -3.86 -6.55 9.22
C LEU A 244 -4.91 -7.61 9.58
N GLU A 245 -4.68 -8.39 10.64
CA GLU A 245 -5.64 -9.36 11.15
C GLU A 245 -6.90 -8.66 11.69
N ALA A 246 -6.73 -7.68 12.58
CA ALA A 246 -7.85 -6.94 13.17
C ALA A 246 -8.65 -6.13 12.14
N ALA A 247 -7.98 -5.62 11.11
CA ALA A 247 -8.56 -4.85 10.02
C ALA A 247 -9.18 -5.74 8.90
N HIS A 248 -9.13 -7.06 9.05
CA HIS A 248 -9.54 -8.03 8.02
C HIS A 248 -8.85 -7.80 6.66
N LEU A 249 -7.59 -7.34 6.71
CA LEU A 249 -6.70 -7.19 5.57
C LEU A 249 -5.73 -8.38 5.41
N HIS A 250 -5.73 -9.31 6.37
CA HIS A 250 -4.88 -10.49 6.33
C HIS A 250 -5.44 -11.56 5.36
N PRO A 251 -4.60 -12.16 4.50
CA PRO A 251 -4.98 -13.34 3.75
C PRO A 251 -5.16 -14.55 4.66
N HIS A 252 -6.36 -15.13 4.69
CA HIS A 252 -6.57 -16.49 5.17
C HIS A 252 -6.58 -17.42 3.94
N GLY A 253 -5.43 -18.05 3.62
CA GLY A 253 -5.23 -18.94 2.46
C GLY A 253 -4.51 -18.28 1.27
N ASP A 254 -4.47 -18.96 0.10
CA ASP A 254 -3.87 -18.48 -1.18
C ASP A 254 -4.63 -17.28 -1.81
N SER A 255 -5.50 -16.63 -1.06
CA SER A 255 -6.24 -15.43 -1.46
C SER A 255 -6.48 -14.54 -0.24
N ALA A 256 -6.12 -13.26 -0.35
CA ALA A 256 -6.61 -12.27 0.61
C ALA A 256 -8.10 -12.00 0.37
N VAL A 257 -8.89 -12.04 1.44
CA VAL A 257 -10.35 -11.94 1.41
C VAL A 257 -10.80 -10.56 1.88
N ASN A 258 -11.83 -10.05 1.20
CA ASN A 258 -12.59 -8.81 1.50
C ASN A 258 -13.54 -9.00 2.70
N PRO A 259 -13.99 -7.91 3.36
CA PRO A 259 -15.25 -7.33 2.89
C PRO A 259 -15.19 -5.80 2.83
N THR A 260 -15.21 -5.26 1.62
CA THR A 260 -15.54 -3.86 1.40
C THR A 260 -17.06 -3.69 1.31
N THR A 261 -17.70 -3.77 2.47
CA THR A 261 -18.99 -3.11 2.69
C THR A 261 -18.78 -2.05 3.78
N GLN A 262 -19.58 -0.99 3.75
CA GLN A 262 -19.35 0.28 4.46
C GLN A 262 -19.02 0.15 5.95
N GLU A 263 -19.52 -0.88 6.64
CA GLU A 263 -19.29 -1.11 8.07
C GLU A 263 -17.98 -1.87 8.38
N GLY A 264 -17.44 -2.65 7.44
CA GLY A 264 -16.23 -3.46 7.62
C GLY A 264 -14.97 -2.91 6.94
N SER A 265 -15.04 -1.72 6.33
CA SER A 265 -13.88 -1.16 5.63
C SER A 265 -12.80 -0.71 6.62
N PRO A 266 -11.52 -1.08 6.42
CA PRO A 266 -10.41 -0.64 7.26
C PRO A 266 -9.99 0.82 6.97
N PHE A 267 -10.62 1.44 5.97
CA PHE A 267 -10.43 2.83 5.61
C PHE A 267 -11.70 3.63 5.92
N ARG A 268 -11.51 4.88 6.31
CA ARG A 268 -12.59 5.86 6.46
C ARG A 268 -12.30 7.08 5.61
N LEU A 269 -13.36 7.64 5.02
CA LEU A 269 -13.25 8.90 4.30
C LEU A 269 -13.15 10.06 5.28
N VAL A 270 -12.15 10.92 5.11
CA VAL A 270 -11.91 12.10 5.94
C VAL A 270 -11.61 13.34 5.10
N GLY A 271 -11.68 14.51 5.73
CA GLY A 271 -11.46 15.79 5.07
C GLY A 271 -12.61 16.21 4.16
N THR A 272 -12.48 17.40 3.57
CA THR A 272 -13.45 17.96 2.62
C THR A 272 -12.71 18.63 1.46
N GLY A 273 -13.39 18.82 0.32
CA GLY A 273 -12.80 19.49 -0.85
C GLY A 273 -11.47 18.89 -1.29
N ALA A 274 -10.46 19.75 -1.45
CA ALA A 274 -9.12 19.36 -1.90
C ALA A 274 -8.34 18.47 -0.91
N ASP A 275 -8.68 18.52 0.39
CA ASP A 275 -8.00 17.73 1.44
C ASP A 275 -8.65 16.36 1.67
N ARG A 276 -9.72 16.06 0.94
CA ARG A 276 -10.43 14.78 1.02
C ARG A 276 -9.47 13.62 0.72
N ARG A 277 -9.49 12.59 1.57
CA ARG A 277 -8.65 11.38 1.50
C ARG A 277 -9.27 10.23 2.30
N LEU A 278 -8.71 9.04 2.20
CA LEU A 278 -9.03 7.91 3.07
C LEU A 278 -7.91 7.72 4.09
N ASP A 279 -8.27 7.66 5.36
CA ASP A 279 -7.36 7.34 6.46
C ASP A 279 -7.60 5.89 6.89
N LEU A 280 -6.54 5.19 7.32
CA LEU A 280 -6.71 3.91 8.00
C LEU A 280 -7.43 4.18 9.33
N ARG A 281 -8.31 3.26 9.70
CA ARG A 281 -8.98 3.35 10.98
C ARG A 281 -8.02 2.94 12.11
N LEU A 282 -8.33 3.41 13.31
CA LEU A 282 -7.48 3.21 14.49
C LEU A 282 -7.81 1.91 15.25
N ASP A 283 -8.98 1.34 14.97
CA ASP A 283 -9.37 0.04 15.50
C ASP A 283 -8.39 -1.03 14.98
N GLY A 284 -7.92 -1.87 15.89
CA GLY A 284 -6.90 -2.89 15.60
C GLY A 284 -5.46 -2.45 15.83
N ILE A 285 -5.19 -1.18 16.15
CA ILE A 285 -3.85 -0.78 16.63
C ILE A 285 -3.68 -1.29 18.07
N ALA A 286 -2.76 -2.22 18.27
CA ALA A 286 -2.37 -2.73 19.57
C ALA A 286 -0.84 -2.71 19.74
N PRO A 287 -0.31 -2.41 20.95
CA PRO A 287 1.11 -2.59 21.25
C PRO A 287 1.47 -4.08 21.14
N VAL A 288 2.40 -4.41 20.25
CA VAL A 288 2.86 -5.79 20.04
C VAL A 288 4.38 -5.84 20.00
N THR A 289 4.96 -6.73 20.79
CA THR A 289 6.39 -7.07 20.74
C THR A 289 6.55 -8.58 20.86
N THR A 290 7.54 -9.12 20.16
CA THR A 290 7.93 -10.53 20.32
C THR A 290 8.85 -10.75 21.53
N GLY A 291 9.25 -9.67 22.22
CA GLY A 291 10.28 -9.68 23.26
C GLY A 291 11.72 -9.80 22.71
N HIS A 292 11.87 -10.09 21.41
CA HIS A 292 13.17 -10.22 20.75
C HIS A 292 13.55 -8.99 19.92
N ASP A 293 12.58 -8.15 19.58
CA ASP A 293 12.75 -6.94 18.77
C ASP A 293 12.92 -5.74 19.69
N ARG A 294 14.12 -5.16 19.72
CA ARG A 294 14.38 -3.90 20.43
C ARG A 294 14.40 -2.73 19.45
N LEU A 295 14.99 -2.98 18.28
CA LEU A 295 14.94 -2.11 17.12
C LEU A 295 14.13 -2.74 15.99
N PHE A 296 13.43 -1.93 15.21
CA PHE A 296 12.79 -2.37 13.96
C PHE A 296 12.97 -1.30 12.88
N THR A 297 12.97 -1.71 11.61
CA THR A 297 13.05 -0.78 10.47
C THR A 297 11.72 -0.63 9.73
N GLY A 298 10.74 -1.47 10.05
CA GLY A 298 9.59 -1.74 9.18
C GLY A 298 10.02 -2.42 7.89
N CYS A 299 9.38 -2.11 6.76
CA CYS A 299 9.79 -2.60 5.45
C CYS A 299 10.28 -1.42 4.57
N PRO A 300 11.57 -1.07 4.62
CA PRO A 300 12.10 0.14 3.97
C PRO A 300 11.93 0.14 2.45
N ALA A 301 11.92 -1.03 1.81
CA ALA A 301 11.59 -1.17 0.39
C ALA A 301 10.25 -0.50 0.05
N PHE A 302 9.27 -0.58 0.94
CA PHE A 302 7.92 -0.07 0.75
C PHE A 302 7.78 1.40 1.12
N HIS A 303 8.24 1.82 2.30
CA HIS A 303 8.00 3.18 2.82
C HIS A 303 9.12 4.19 2.52
N VAL A 304 10.32 3.75 2.12
CA VAL A 304 11.42 4.62 1.65
C VAL A 304 11.79 4.35 0.19
N GLY A 305 11.81 3.08 -0.21
CA GLY A 305 12.18 2.65 -1.56
C GLY A 305 11.14 2.96 -2.65
N GLY A 306 9.98 3.49 -2.30
CA GLY A 306 8.94 3.92 -3.25
C GLY A 306 8.17 2.78 -3.92
N MET A 307 8.24 1.56 -3.37
CA MET A 307 7.46 0.44 -3.90
C MET A 307 5.95 0.60 -3.66
N ILE A 308 5.52 1.24 -2.56
CA ILE A 308 4.10 1.57 -2.35
C ILE A 308 3.59 2.50 -3.45
N ASP A 309 4.37 3.50 -3.83
CA ASP A 309 4.00 4.43 -4.88
C ASP A 309 3.87 3.71 -6.23
N THR A 310 4.74 2.73 -6.48
CA THR A 310 4.69 1.87 -7.69
C THR A 310 3.44 0.98 -7.68
N TYR A 311 3.19 0.24 -6.60
CA TYR A 311 2.01 -0.62 -6.48
C TYR A 311 0.71 0.16 -6.50
N LEU A 312 0.65 1.31 -5.83
CA LEU A 312 -0.55 2.14 -5.85
C LEU A 312 -0.79 2.70 -7.25
N GLY A 313 0.24 3.22 -7.92
CA GLY A 313 0.11 3.72 -9.29
C GLY A 313 -0.50 2.67 -10.23
N TRP A 314 -0.08 1.42 -10.09
CA TRP A 314 -0.61 0.29 -10.84
C TRP A 314 -2.07 -0.02 -10.56
N VAL A 315 -2.41 -0.17 -9.28
CA VAL A 315 -3.78 -0.48 -8.88
C VAL A 315 -4.72 0.63 -9.37
N LEU A 316 -4.29 1.90 -9.30
CA LEU A 316 -5.05 3.04 -9.81
C LEU A 316 -5.22 2.98 -11.33
N ASP A 317 -4.16 2.68 -12.09
CA ASP A 317 -4.22 2.54 -13.54
C ASP A 317 -5.15 1.41 -13.98
N ILE A 318 -5.04 0.24 -13.33
CA ILE A 318 -5.91 -0.91 -13.58
C ILE A 318 -7.38 -0.55 -13.26
N ALA A 319 -7.62 0.05 -12.09
CA ALA A 319 -8.97 0.42 -11.67
C ALA A 319 -9.62 1.42 -12.63
N LEU A 320 -8.88 2.44 -13.08
CA LEU A 320 -9.37 3.41 -14.06
C LEU A 320 -9.64 2.77 -15.41
N HIS A 321 -8.75 1.88 -15.87
CA HIS A 321 -8.94 1.14 -17.12
C HIS A 321 -10.25 0.34 -17.13
N HIS A 322 -10.63 -0.24 -15.99
CA HIS A 322 -11.87 -1.02 -15.83
C HIS A 322 -13.08 -0.24 -15.32
N GLY A 323 -12.98 1.09 -15.21
CA GLY A 323 -14.07 1.96 -14.75
C GLY A 323 -14.46 1.76 -13.28
N LEU A 324 -13.54 1.27 -12.44
CA LEU A 324 -13.77 1.01 -11.01
C LEU A 324 -13.60 2.26 -10.13
N ASN A 325 -13.56 3.45 -10.72
CA ASN A 325 -13.51 4.73 -10.00
C ASN A 325 -14.89 5.33 -9.74
N ARG A 326 -15.98 4.71 -10.21
CA ARG A 326 -17.36 5.18 -10.01
C ARG A 326 -18.30 4.01 -9.81
N GLN A 327 -19.23 4.14 -8.87
CA GLN A 327 -20.33 3.20 -8.79
C GLN A 327 -21.29 3.45 -9.95
N PRO A 328 -21.86 2.39 -10.57
CA PRO A 328 -22.93 2.59 -11.52
C PRO A 328 -24.05 3.35 -10.83
N VAL A 329 -24.61 4.35 -11.52
CA VAL A 329 -25.81 5.07 -11.04
C VAL A 329 -26.85 4.00 -10.75
N ARG A 330 -27.26 3.87 -9.49
CA ARG A 330 -28.41 3.03 -9.13
C ARG A 330 -29.58 3.59 -9.93
N ALA A 331 -30.00 2.88 -10.97
CA ALA A 331 -31.24 3.21 -11.66
C ALA A 331 -32.31 3.32 -10.57
N ALA A 332 -32.98 4.47 -10.49
CA ALA A 332 -34.10 4.62 -9.59
C ALA A 332 -35.09 3.52 -9.97
N VAL A 333 -35.21 2.50 -9.13
CA VAL A 333 -36.23 1.47 -9.31
C VAL A 333 -37.54 2.24 -9.26
N PRO A 334 -38.33 2.32 -10.34
CA PRO A 334 -39.62 2.98 -10.26
C PRO A 334 -40.40 2.25 -9.18
N SER A 335 -40.71 2.95 -8.09
CA SER A 335 -41.49 2.37 -7.02
C SER A 335 -42.81 1.89 -7.62
N PRO A 336 -43.18 0.61 -7.47
CA PRO A 336 -44.49 0.14 -7.93
C PRO A 336 -45.64 0.84 -7.17
N PHE A 337 -45.34 1.60 -6.10
CA PHE A 337 -46.29 2.41 -5.35
C PHE A 337 -46.39 3.86 -5.83
N ALA A 338 -45.52 4.34 -6.72
CA ALA A 338 -45.63 5.70 -7.27
C ALA A 338 -46.78 5.84 -8.28
N ALA A 339 -47.35 4.73 -8.76
CA ALA A 339 -48.49 4.73 -9.70
C ALA A 339 -49.87 4.69 -8.99
N LEU A 340 -49.93 4.64 -7.65
CA LEU A 340 -51.19 4.46 -6.92
C LEU A 340 -51.74 5.72 -6.24
N VAL A 341 -51.11 6.88 -6.44
CA VAL A 341 -51.69 8.16 -6.03
C VAL A 341 -52.10 8.96 -7.26
N ALA A 342 -53.12 8.45 -7.95
CA ALA A 342 -53.99 9.30 -8.76
C ALA A 342 -54.92 10.06 -7.79
N PRO A 343 -55.02 11.39 -7.85
CA PRO A 343 -55.98 12.11 -7.02
C PRO A 343 -57.38 11.83 -7.57
N LEU A 344 -58.14 11.03 -6.84
CA LEU A 344 -59.57 10.91 -7.03
C LEU A 344 -60.24 12.21 -6.55
N GLY A 345 -60.71 12.99 -7.54
CA GLY A 345 -61.91 13.82 -7.41
C GLY A 345 -61.69 15.30 -7.13
N ALA A 346 -62.01 16.14 -8.12
CA ALA A 346 -63.15 17.06 -8.02
C ALA A 346 -63.38 17.79 -9.35
N GLY A 347 -64.55 17.54 -9.95
CA GLY A 347 -65.40 18.52 -10.60
C GLY A 347 -64.81 19.51 -11.62
N ARG A 348 -65.13 19.28 -12.90
CA ARG A 348 -65.44 20.38 -13.84
C ARG A 348 -66.56 21.26 -13.26
N PRO A 349 -66.55 22.57 -13.53
CA PRO A 349 -67.32 23.03 -14.67
C PRO A 349 -66.55 23.96 -15.61
N ALA A 350 -67.12 24.08 -16.80
CA ALA A 350 -66.67 24.83 -17.94
C ALA A 350 -66.58 26.34 -17.69
N MET A 351 -65.56 26.99 -18.27
CA MET A 351 -65.74 28.26 -18.97
C MET A 351 -64.79 28.31 -20.16
N GLN A 352 -65.39 28.52 -21.34
CA GLN A 352 -64.71 28.88 -22.58
C GLN A 352 -64.05 30.25 -22.41
N HIS A 353 -62.75 30.35 -22.65
CA HIS A 353 -62.14 31.62 -23.02
C HIS A 353 -62.08 31.71 -24.55
N VAL A 354 -62.98 32.55 -25.08
CA VAL A 354 -62.94 33.08 -26.43
C VAL A 354 -61.78 34.08 -26.56
N ALA A 355 -61.23 34.11 -27.77
CA ALA A 355 -60.05 34.82 -28.22
C ALA A 355 -60.00 36.34 -27.93
N ALA A 356 -58.77 36.83 -28.01
CA ALA A 356 -58.33 38.21 -27.95
C ALA A 356 -59.15 39.19 -28.82
N GLY A 357 -59.38 40.37 -28.27
CA GLY A 357 -59.80 41.58 -28.99
C GLY A 357 -59.21 42.81 -28.30
N ALA A 358 -58.52 43.63 -29.09
CA ALA A 358 -57.83 44.84 -28.67
C ALA A 358 -58.77 46.06 -28.51
N ALA A 359 -58.49 46.95 -27.56
CA ALA A 359 -58.71 48.41 -27.59
C ALA A 359 -58.35 49.00 -26.20
N ARG A 360 -57.28 49.79 -26.09
CA ARG A 360 -57.24 51.27 -26.01
C ARG A 360 -57.75 51.88 -24.68
N ASP A 361 -56.79 52.51 -23.99
CA ASP A 361 -56.87 53.64 -23.04
C ASP A 361 -57.95 54.70 -23.36
N PRO A 362 -58.35 55.57 -22.40
CA PRO A 362 -57.58 56.08 -21.25
C PRO A 362 -58.18 55.92 -19.85
#